data_AF-A0A5K1H2T9-F1
#
_entry.id   AF-A0A5K1H2T9-F1
#
_cell.length_a   1.000
_cell.length_b   1.000
_cell.length_c   1.000
_cell.angle_alpha   90.00
_cell.angle_beta   90.00
_cell.angle_gamma   90.00
#
_symmetry.space_group_name_H-M   'P 1'
#
loop_
_entity.id
_entity.type
_entity.pdbx_description
1 polymer ?
#
loop_
_entity_poly.entity_id
_entity_poly.type
_entity_poly.pdbx_seq_one_letter_code
_entity_poly.pdbx_strand_id
1 'polypeptide(L)' 'GRRCTAYPAVKLNVVLAGAAWLEPDPIHRAFTDRNLVTAAAWPGHPEFVSQFMELLGIKVSF' A
#
# COMPACT_ATOMS: atom_id res chain seq x y z
N GLY A 1 0.57 -5.28 15.24
CA GLY A 1 1.17 -5.28 13.90
C GLY A 1 0.74 -4.04 13.13
N ARG A 2 1.23 -3.91 11.88
CA ARG A 2 0.76 -2.91 10.89
C ARG A 2 -0.32 -3.54 10.01
N ARG A 3 -1.10 -2.71 9.30
CA ARG A 3 -1.98 -3.20 8.23
C ARG A 3 -1.31 -2.87 6.90
N CYS A 4 -1.09 -3.86 6.04
CA CYS A 4 -0.45 -3.62 4.75
C CYS A 4 -0.83 -4.67 3.71
N THR A 5 -0.58 -4.31 2.44
CA THR A 5 -0.60 -5.24 1.32
C THR A 5 0.81 -5.47 0.79
N ALA A 6 0.96 -6.42 -0.12
CA ALA A 6 2.16 -6.66 -0.91
C ALA A 6 1.76 -7.43 -2.18
N TYR A 7 2.73 -7.85 -3.00
CA TYR A 7 2.44 -8.82 -4.04
C TYR A 7 1.83 -10.10 -3.42
N PRO A 8 0.79 -10.72 -4.01
CA PRO A 8 0.04 -11.81 -3.35
C PRO A 8 0.91 -12.97 -2.83
N ALA A 9 1.99 -13.33 -3.51
CA ALA A 9 2.91 -14.37 -3.05
C ALA A 9 3.64 -14.02 -1.73
N VAL A 10 3.72 -12.73 -1.38
CA VAL A 10 4.38 -12.20 -0.18
C VAL A 10 3.40 -12.12 1.01
N LYS A 11 2.11 -12.47 0.82
CA LYS A 11 1.12 -12.54 1.91
C LYS A 11 1.61 -13.36 3.11
N LEU A 12 2.29 -14.47 2.82
CA LEU A 12 2.90 -15.33 3.84
C LEU A 12 3.86 -14.53 4.74
N ASN A 13 4.75 -13.73 4.16
CA ASN A 13 5.72 -12.91 4.89
C ASN A 13 5.03 -11.85 5.76
N VAL A 14 3.98 -11.21 5.24
CA VAL A 14 3.20 -10.20 5.98
C VAL A 14 2.57 -10.82 7.23
N VAL A 15 1.91 -11.97 7.08
CA VAL A 15 1.23 -12.66 8.19
C VAL A 15 2.23 -13.22 9.20
N LEU A 16 3.32 -13.86 8.75
CA LEU A 16 4.37 -14.37 9.64
C LEU A 16 5.07 -13.27 10.43
N ALA A 17 5.17 -12.06 9.86
CA ALA A 17 5.68 -10.88 10.57
C ALA A 17 4.68 -10.25 11.55
N GLY A 18 3.47 -10.80 11.70
CA GLY A 18 2.44 -10.31 12.61
C GLY A 18 1.70 -9.05 12.13
N ALA A 19 1.74 -8.76 10.83
CA ALA A 19 0.95 -7.70 10.20
C ALA A 19 -0.40 -8.24 9.69
N ALA A 20 -1.40 -7.36 9.62
CA ALA A 20 -2.72 -7.67 9.09
C ALA A 20 -2.71 -7.46 7.58
N TRP A 21 -3.00 -8.53 6.83
CA TRP A 21 -3.05 -8.51 5.37
C TRP A 21 -4.26 -7.74 4.85
N LEU A 22 -4.00 -6.79 3.94
CA LEU A 22 -5.02 -6.11 3.15
C LEU A 22 -5.02 -6.72 1.74
N GLU A 23 -6.13 -7.32 1.35
CA GLU A 23 -6.25 -7.96 0.04
C GLU A 23 -6.21 -6.90 -1.08
N PRO A 24 -5.23 -6.97 -2.01
CA PRO A 24 -5.12 -6.01 -3.11
C PRO A 24 -6.06 -6.42 -4.24
N ASP A 25 -7.36 -6.34 -3.97
CA ASP A 25 -8.42 -6.56 -4.94
C ASP A 25 -9.27 -5.28 -5.09
N PRO A 26 -9.20 -4.61 -6.26
CA PRO A 26 -8.39 -4.93 -7.43
C PRO A 26 -6.88 -4.64 -7.24
N ILE A 27 -6.01 -5.25 -8.08
CA ILE A 27 -4.53 -5.24 -7.92
C ILE A 27 -3.86 -3.86 -7.97
N HIS A 28 -4.57 -2.85 -8.48
CA HIS A 28 -4.09 -1.47 -8.54
C HIS A 28 -4.30 -0.69 -7.23
N ARG A 29 -4.93 -1.30 -6.22
CA ARG A 29 -5.14 -0.65 -4.93
C ARG A 29 -3.83 -0.48 -4.14
N ALA A 30 -3.69 0.69 -3.53
CA ALA A 30 -2.69 0.93 -2.48
C ALA A 30 -3.39 1.21 -1.13
N PHE A 31 -2.68 0.96 -0.05
CA PHE A 31 -3.18 1.19 1.31
C PHE A 31 -2.17 1.96 2.14
N THR A 32 -2.68 2.90 2.94
CA THR A 32 -1.92 3.64 3.94
C THR A 32 -2.35 3.24 5.34
N ASP A 33 -1.37 2.85 6.15
CA ASP A 33 -1.52 2.66 7.58
C ASP A 33 -0.53 3.59 8.28
N ARG A 34 -0.98 4.70 8.88
CA ARG A 34 -0.10 5.73 9.47
C ARG A 34 0.97 6.21 8.47
N ASN A 35 2.25 5.95 8.74
CA ASN A 35 3.38 6.34 7.90
C ASN A 35 3.83 5.27 6.88
N LEU A 36 3.05 4.20 6.69
CA LEU A 36 3.39 3.10 5.78
C LEU A 36 2.37 3.05 4.63
N VAL A 37 2.84 3.34 3.42
CA VAL A 37 2.10 3.11 2.18
C VAL A 37 2.57 1.80 1.58
N THR A 38 1.63 0.96 1.14
CA THR A 38 1.92 -0.31 0.46
C THR A 38 1.03 -0.50 -0.76
N ALA A 39 1.58 -1.11 -1.81
CA ALA A 39 0.86 -1.49 -3.02
C ALA A 39 1.32 -2.89 -3.46
N ALA A 40 0.48 -3.59 -4.23
CA ALA A 40 0.75 -4.99 -4.57
C ALA A 40 1.63 -5.17 -5.81
N ALA A 41 1.43 -4.34 -6.83
CA ALA A 41 2.18 -4.41 -8.09
C ALA A 41 2.18 -3.07 -8.83
N TRP A 42 2.90 -3.02 -9.94
CA TRP A 42 3.04 -1.82 -10.79
C TRP A 42 1.73 -1.19 -11.30
N PRO A 43 0.60 -1.90 -11.49
CA PRO A 43 -0.67 -1.24 -11.83
C PRO A 43 -1.14 -0.25 -10.75
N GLY A 44 -0.68 -0.41 -9.50
CA GLY A 44 -1.03 0.47 -8.39
C GLY A 44 -0.14 1.71 -8.24
N HIS A 45 0.79 1.98 -9.17
CA HIS A 45 1.63 3.17 -9.11
C HIS A 45 0.86 4.48 -8.93
N PRO A 46 -0.27 4.74 -9.62
CA PRO A 46 -1.02 5.99 -9.42
C PRO A 46 -1.49 6.18 -7.98
N GLU A 47 -2.13 5.17 -7.38
CA GLU A 47 -2.59 5.25 -5.99
C GLU A 47 -1.43 5.27 -5.00
N PHE A 48 -0.40 4.46 -5.23
CA PHE A 48 0.79 4.39 -4.37
C PHE A 48 1.49 5.74 -4.27
N VAL A 49 1.77 6.38 -5.41
CA VAL A 49 2.42 7.69 -5.46
C VAL A 49 1.50 8.76 -4.87
N SER A 50 0.20 8.75 -5.19
CA SER A 50 -0.76 9.71 -4.62
C SER A 50 -0.82 9.64 -3.09
N GLN A 51 -0.94 8.45 -2.52
CA GLN A 51 -0.99 8.27 -1.07
C GLN A 51 0.35 8.63 -0.40
N PHE A 52 1.48 8.35 -1.06
CA PHE A 52 2.79 8.77 -0.56
C PHE A 52 2.96 10.30 -0.59
N MET A 53 2.48 10.96 -1.65
CA MET A 53 2.45 12.42 -1.74
C MET A 53 1.62 13.04 -0.62
N GLU A 54 0.48 12.45 -0.26
CA GLU A 54 -0.34 12.89 0.87
C GLU A 54 0.42 12.85 2.19
N LEU A 55 1.19 11.77 2.45
CA LEU A 55 2.02 11.67 3.66
C LEU A 55 3.13 12.73 3.73
N LEU A 56 3.61 13.19 2.58
CA LEU A 56 4.62 14.24 2.47
C LEU A 56 4.02 15.64 2.42
N GLY A 57 2.69 15.79 2.40
CA GLY A 57 2.02 17.07 2.24
C GLY A 57 2.18 17.70 0.85
N ILE A 58 2.53 16.89 -0.17
CA ILE A 58 2.68 17.34 -1.55
C ILE A 58 1.30 17.47 -2.19
N LYS A 59 1.02 18.62 -2.83
CA LYS A 59 -0.24 18.88 -3.53
C LYS A 59 0.04 19.38 -4.95
N VAL A 60 -0.81 18.98 -5.89
CA VAL A 60 -0.81 19.46 -7.27
C VAL A 60 -2.05 20.34 -7.46
N SER A 61 -1.85 21.57 -7.95
CA SER A 61 -2.91 22.52 -8.30
C SER A 61 -2.78 22.91 -9.77
N PHE A 62 -3.91 23.13 -10.44
CA PHE A 62 -3.98 23.50 -11.86
C PHE A 62 -4.58 24.89 -12.02
#